data_AF-A0A9X0CKP0-F1
#
_entry.id   AF-A0A9X0CKP0-F1
#
_cell.length_a   1.000
_cell.length_b   1.000
_cell.length_c   1.000
_cell.angle_alpha   90.00
_cell.angle_beta   90.00
_cell.angle_gamma   90.00
#
_symmetry.space_group_name_H-M   'P 1'
#
loop_
_entity.id
_entity.type
_entity.pdbx_description
1 polymer ?
#
loop_
_entity_poly.entity_id
_entity_poly.type
_entity_poly.pdbx_seq_one_letter_code
_entity_poly.pdbx_strand_id
1 'polypeptide(L)'
;MGSINEANDEKGYETTLHAEVNKCSDVQKTNSSHEETSTFWTLHKICLIAQLCLINFVMFGAVSIISPFLPTEALDRDVSNTMVGIIFGSYPFTVFIFSPIFGRLISNCGQFRVLICGLIAESIALFLFGLCELLSDASAFSTLCLVLRITSAIGGAALETATFSIALEEFPDDLAVVTGVMETFTGVGFAMGPALGGLLYAAGGFKLPFIVMGCLMIAVTPIFFLTLAKNQAGSSFGFLDPILGPHLQLVFGMTVTAVGLVFFIQSGAYAVLTPIIGWFTDKTVSVGSIWVLVNNLH
;
A
#
# COMPACT_ATOMS: atom_id res chain seq x y z
N MET A 1 62.54 27.10 -46.27
CA MET A 1 61.27 26.48 -46.72
C MET A 1 60.61 25.60 -45.65
N GLY A 2 60.98 25.72 -44.35
CA GLY A 2 60.47 24.86 -43.27
C GLY A 2 59.48 25.51 -42.30
N SER A 3 59.32 26.84 -42.32
CA SER A 3 58.55 27.56 -41.28
C SER A 3 57.07 27.76 -41.59
N ILE A 4 56.57 27.27 -42.74
CA ILE A 4 55.18 27.46 -43.19
C ILE A 4 54.32 26.20 -42.94
N ASN A 5 54.95 25.03 -42.80
CA ASN A 5 54.20 23.77 -42.60
C ASN A 5 53.80 23.54 -41.13
N GLU A 6 54.60 23.97 -40.16
CA GLU A 6 54.23 23.83 -38.73
C GLU A 6 53.03 24.70 -38.33
N ALA A 7 52.88 25.89 -38.92
CA ALA A 7 51.75 26.78 -38.64
C ALA A 7 50.40 26.27 -39.20
N ASN A 8 50.43 25.38 -40.20
CA ASN A 8 49.22 24.77 -40.75
C ASN A 8 48.79 23.53 -39.95
N ASP A 9 49.74 22.79 -39.37
CA ASP A 9 49.43 21.65 -38.49
C ASP A 9 48.91 22.11 -37.12
N GLU A 10 49.43 23.23 -36.56
CA GLU A 10 48.88 23.83 -35.33
C GLU A 10 47.43 24.31 -35.51
N LYS A 11 47.12 24.95 -36.65
CA LYS A 11 45.73 25.37 -36.96
C LYS A 11 44.79 24.17 -37.14
N GLY A 12 45.26 23.08 -37.74
CA GLY A 12 44.50 21.85 -37.87
C GLY A 12 44.18 21.24 -36.50
N TYR A 13 45.18 21.17 -35.62
CA TYR A 13 45.03 20.68 -34.25
C TYR A 13 44.09 21.56 -33.42
N GLU A 14 44.24 22.90 -33.43
CA GLU A 14 43.35 23.82 -32.72
C GLU A 14 41.90 23.70 -33.21
N THR A 15 41.68 23.60 -34.52
CA THR A 15 40.32 23.47 -35.08
C THR A 15 39.67 22.16 -34.65
N THR A 16 40.44 21.07 -34.55
CA THR A 16 39.95 19.76 -34.11
C THR A 16 39.67 19.75 -32.61
N LEU A 17 40.55 20.37 -31.81
CA LEU A 17 40.36 20.52 -30.37
C LEU A 17 39.15 21.38 -30.03
N HIS A 18 38.93 22.48 -30.77
CA HIS A 18 37.74 23.31 -30.61
C HIS A 18 36.46 22.54 -30.97
N ALA A 19 36.50 21.66 -31.97
CA ALA A 19 35.36 20.81 -32.32
C ALA A 19 35.06 19.75 -31.23
N GLU A 20 36.09 19.16 -30.61
CA GLU A 20 35.93 18.20 -29.51
C GLU A 20 35.53 18.86 -28.19
N VAL A 21 36.05 20.06 -27.88
CA VAL A 21 35.63 20.87 -26.72
C VAL A 21 34.18 21.34 -26.88
N ASN A 22 33.75 21.72 -28.10
CA ASN A 22 32.35 22.04 -28.37
C ASN A 22 31.47 20.81 -28.26
N LYS A 23 31.90 19.65 -28.76
CA LYS A 23 31.16 18.40 -28.61
C LYS A 23 31.06 17.96 -27.14
N CYS A 24 32.11 18.13 -26.34
CA CYS A 24 32.07 17.88 -24.90
C CYS A 24 31.21 18.91 -24.17
N SER A 25 31.23 20.18 -24.58
CA SER A 25 30.36 21.24 -24.04
C SER A 25 28.89 21.03 -24.43
N ASP A 26 28.62 20.47 -25.60
CA ASP A 26 27.27 20.12 -26.06
C ASP A 26 26.76 18.86 -25.34
N VAL A 27 27.63 17.87 -25.12
CA VAL A 27 27.33 16.69 -24.26
C VAL A 27 27.08 17.13 -22.81
N GLN A 28 27.83 18.11 -22.32
CA GLN A 28 27.68 18.65 -20.97
C GLN A 28 26.48 19.59 -20.87
N LYS A 29 26.06 20.26 -21.96
CA LYS A 29 24.78 20.99 -22.05
C LYS A 29 23.58 20.05 -22.17
N THR A 30 23.70 18.90 -22.84
CA THR A 30 22.66 17.87 -22.82
C THR A 30 22.57 17.14 -21.48
N ASN A 31 23.67 17.04 -20.74
CA ASN A 31 23.66 16.46 -19.38
C ASN A 31 23.32 17.50 -18.29
N SER A 32 23.56 18.80 -18.51
CA SER A 32 23.11 19.89 -17.62
C SER A 32 21.70 20.37 -17.92
N SER A 33 21.04 19.76 -18.91
CA SER A 33 19.58 19.85 -19.15
C SER A 33 18.83 18.61 -18.69
N HIS A 34 19.49 17.72 -17.93
CA HIS A 34 18.86 17.26 -16.70
C HIS A 34 18.82 18.47 -15.77
N GLU A 35 17.89 19.37 -16.09
CA GLU A 35 17.37 20.35 -15.17
C GLU A 35 17.23 19.64 -13.83
N GLU A 36 17.75 20.26 -12.79
CA GLU A 36 17.08 20.25 -11.49
C GLU A 36 15.63 20.67 -11.75
N THR A 37 14.81 19.77 -12.29
CA THR A 37 13.39 19.78 -12.05
C THR A 37 13.33 19.50 -10.56
N SER A 38 13.35 20.57 -9.77
CA SER A 38 12.72 20.52 -8.47
C SER A 38 11.32 20.03 -8.78
N THR A 39 11.10 18.72 -8.69
CA THR A 39 9.79 18.10 -8.86
C THR A 39 9.03 18.66 -7.67
N PHE A 40 8.41 19.82 -7.85
CA PHE A 40 7.55 20.40 -6.85
C PHE A 40 6.35 19.49 -6.85
N TRP A 41 6.45 18.45 -6.02
CA TRP A 41 5.46 17.43 -5.87
C TRP A 41 4.13 18.14 -5.66
N THR A 42 3.19 17.94 -6.57
CA THR A 42 1.84 18.47 -6.38
C THR A 42 1.34 17.97 -5.02
N LEU A 43 0.63 18.82 -4.27
CA LEU A 43 0.08 18.45 -2.95
C LEU A 43 -0.63 17.09 -2.97
N HIS A 44 -1.25 16.74 -4.10
CA HIS A 44 -1.82 15.41 -4.32
C HIS A 44 -0.82 14.25 -4.20
N LYS A 45 0.31 14.34 -4.89
CA LYS A 45 1.36 13.32 -4.89
C LYS A 45 1.98 13.17 -3.50
N ILE A 46 2.17 14.27 -2.78
CA ILE A 46 2.61 14.27 -1.38
C ILE A 46 1.58 13.56 -0.49
N CYS A 47 0.29 13.88 -0.65
CA CYS A 47 -0.78 13.21 0.09
C CYS A 47 -0.83 11.71 -0.20
N LEU A 48 -0.62 11.28 -1.45
CA LEU A 48 -0.60 9.87 -1.82
C LEU A 48 0.58 9.14 -1.16
N ILE A 49 1.80 9.69 -1.25
CA ILE A 49 2.99 9.12 -0.59
C ILE A 49 2.76 9.01 0.92
N ALA A 50 2.24 10.07 1.55
CA ALA A 50 1.94 10.06 2.97
C ALA A 50 0.94 8.95 3.36
N GLN A 51 -0.05 8.68 2.50
CA GLN A 51 -1.00 7.60 2.71
C GLN A 51 -0.38 6.21 2.53
N LEU A 52 0.44 6.00 1.49
CA LEU A 52 1.16 4.74 1.30
C LEU A 52 2.10 4.46 2.47
N CYS A 53 2.79 5.49 2.98
CA CYS A 53 3.63 5.41 4.16
C CYS A 53 2.82 5.04 5.42
N LEU A 54 1.65 5.64 5.61
CA LEU A 54 0.76 5.32 6.73
C LEU A 54 0.27 3.87 6.66
N ILE A 55 -0.10 3.39 5.47
CA ILE A 55 -0.54 2.00 5.26
C ILE A 55 0.60 1.04 5.60
N ASN A 56 1.80 1.26 5.06
CA ASN A 56 2.97 0.41 5.35
C ASN A 56 3.31 0.43 6.85
N PHE A 57 3.33 1.61 7.47
CA PHE A 57 3.59 1.74 8.91
C PHE A 57 2.62 0.91 9.75
N VAL A 58 1.31 1.02 9.49
CA VAL A 58 0.28 0.29 10.25
C VAL A 58 0.34 -1.21 9.97
N MET A 59 0.50 -1.61 8.71
CA MET A 59 0.63 -3.01 8.29
C MET A 59 1.80 -3.67 9.01
N PHE A 60 3.02 -3.15 8.85
CA PHE A 60 4.21 -3.75 9.45
C PHE A 60 4.24 -3.62 10.98
N GLY A 61 3.63 -2.57 11.52
CA GLY A 61 3.32 -2.49 12.94
C GLY A 61 2.46 -3.67 13.41
N ALA A 62 1.39 -4.00 12.67
CA ALA A 62 0.49 -5.11 13.00
C ALA A 62 1.17 -6.47 12.85
N VAL A 63 2.05 -6.63 11.87
CA VAL A 63 2.85 -7.87 11.71
C VAL A 63 3.75 -8.10 12.92
N SER A 64 4.38 -7.04 13.42
CA SER A 64 5.36 -7.12 14.51
C SER A 64 4.75 -7.09 15.91
N ILE A 65 3.49 -6.65 16.05
CA ILE A 65 2.85 -6.45 17.37
C ILE A 65 2.73 -7.74 18.19
N ILE A 66 2.72 -8.89 17.52
CA ILE A 66 2.50 -10.23 18.09
C ILE A 66 3.74 -10.77 18.81
N SER A 67 4.94 -10.30 18.42
CA SER A 67 6.23 -10.78 18.91
C SER A 67 6.42 -10.84 20.43
N PRO A 68 6.07 -9.81 21.22
CA PRO A 68 6.44 -9.75 22.64
C PRO A 68 5.58 -10.64 23.55
N PHE A 69 4.36 -11.01 23.15
CA PHE A 69 3.43 -11.73 24.03
C PHE A 69 3.04 -13.11 23.53
N LEU A 70 2.97 -13.35 22.21
CA LEU A 70 2.53 -14.64 21.68
C LEU A 70 3.38 -15.84 22.12
N PRO A 71 4.74 -15.77 22.18
CA PRO A 71 5.55 -16.91 22.63
C PRO A 71 5.22 -17.32 24.06
N THR A 72 5.14 -16.36 24.98
CA THR A 72 4.80 -16.59 26.39
C THR A 72 3.41 -17.22 26.51
N GLU A 73 2.44 -16.61 25.83
CA GLU A 73 1.04 -17.02 25.83
C GLU A 73 0.83 -18.42 25.20
N ALA A 74 1.67 -18.81 24.25
CA ALA A 74 1.67 -20.15 23.66
C ALA A 74 2.34 -21.18 24.59
N LEU A 75 3.46 -20.83 25.22
CA LEU A 75 4.17 -21.71 26.15
C LEU A 75 3.38 -21.98 27.42
N ASP A 76 2.65 -20.99 27.93
CA ASP A 76 1.75 -21.13 29.08
C ASP A 76 0.59 -22.11 28.79
N ARG A 77 0.29 -22.36 27.50
CA ARG A 77 -0.67 -23.36 27.03
C ARG A 77 -0.01 -24.66 26.57
N ASP A 78 1.24 -24.94 26.97
CA ASP A 78 1.99 -26.15 26.56
C ASP A 78 2.20 -26.30 25.04
N VAL A 79 2.13 -25.21 24.26
CA VAL A 79 2.42 -25.25 22.82
C VAL A 79 3.94 -25.37 22.62
N SER A 80 4.37 -26.32 21.78
CA SER A 80 5.79 -26.52 21.48
C SER A 80 6.46 -25.27 20.85
N ASN A 81 7.71 -25.01 21.23
CA ASN A 81 8.54 -23.95 20.63
C ASN A 81 8.63 -24.07 19.10
N THR A 82 8.67 -25.30 18.57
CA THR A 82 8.69 -25.56 17.13
C THR A 82 7.43 -25.00 16.45
N MET A 83 6.26 -25.20 17.07
CA MET A 83 5.00 -24.69 16.53
C MET A 83 4.93 -23.16 16.59
N VAL A 84 5.44 -22.54 17.66
CA VAL A 84 5.58 -21.08 17.74
C VAL A 84 6.45 -20.55 16.59
N GLY A 85 7.60 -21.19 16.34
CA GLY A 85 8.46 -20.86 15.20
C GLY A 85 7.75 -20.98 13.85
N ILE A 86 6.93 -22.03 13.65
CA ILE A 86 6.11 -22.20 12.45
C ILE A 86 5.10 -21.06 12.31
N ILE A 87 4.43 -20.63 13.39
CA ILE A 87 3.50 -19.51 13.35
C ILE A 87 4.20 -18.23 12.90
N PHE A 88 5.36 -17.89 13.47
CA PHE A 88 6.13 -16.70 13.03
C PHE A 88 6.63 -16.81 11.59
N GLY A 89 7.16 -17.97 11.18
CA GLY A 89 7.68 -18.20 9.83
C GLY A 89 6.61 -18.30 8.74
N SER A 90 5.38 -18.69 9.10
CA SER A 90 4.27 -18.84 8.15
C SER A 90 3.91 -17.54 7.43
N TYR A 91 4.08 -16.38 8.09
CA TYR A 91 3.75 -15.08 7.50
C TYR A 91 4.63 -14.74 6.29
N PRO A 92 5.97 -14.59 6.42
CA PRO A 92 6.83 -14.28 5.28
C PRO A 92 6.81 -15.39 4.22
N PHE A 93 6.64 -16.65 4.61
CA PHE A 93 6.49 -17.76 3.67
C PHE A 93 5.24 -17.61 2.80
N THR A 94 4.10 -17.28 3.41
CA THR A 94 2.85 -17.04 2.68
C THR A 94 2.96 -15.81 1.79
N VAL A 95 3.55 -14.72 2.28
CA VAL A 95 3.79 -13.52 1.47
C VAL A 95 4.60 -13.88 0.22
N PHE A 96 5.74 -14.55 0.39
CA PHE A 96 6.59 -14.99 -0.73
C PHE A 96 5.83 -15.80 -1.80
N ILE A 97 4.95 -16.72 -1.38
CA ILE A 97 4.15 -17.55 -2.31
C ILE A 97 3.06 -16.74 -3.02
N PHE A 98 2.40 -15.81 -2.31
CA PHE A 98 1.24 -15.08 -2.82
C PHE A 98 1.59 -13.76 -3.53
N SER A 99 2.75 -13.15 -3.27
CA SER A 99 3.22 -11.94 -3.97
C SER A 99 3.09 -12.02 -5.51
N PRO A 100 3.56 -13.08 -6.21
CA PRO A 100 3.40 -13.15 -7.67
C PRO A 100 1.94 -13.31 -8.12
N ILE A 101 1.08 -13.91 -7.29
CA ILE A 101 -0.35 -14.08 -7.56
C ILE A 101 -1.02 -12.71 -7.54
N PHE A 102 -0.75 -11.91 -6.50
CA PHE A 102 -1.27 -10.55 -6.40
C PHE A 102 -0.70 -9.62 -7.47
N GLY A 103 0.56 -9.80 -7.89
CA GLY A 103 1.13 -9.07 -9.03
C GLY A 103 0.31 -9.27 -10.31
N ARG A 104 -0.07 -10.52 -10.62
CA ARG A 104 -0.99 -10.82 -11.74
C ARG A 104 -2.40 -10.31 -11.51
N LEU A 105 -2.89 -10.38 -10.26
CA LEU A 105 -4.23 -9.91 -9.91
C LEU A 105 -4.37 -8.40 -10.10
N ILE A 106 -3.34 -7.63 -9.77
CA ILE A 106 -3.28 -6.18 -9.97
C ILE A 106 -3.41 -5.82 -11.45
N SER A 107 -2.72 -6.54 -12.34
CA SER A 107 -2.84 -6.31 -13.79
C SER A 107 -4.28 -6.48 -14.31
N ASN A 108 -5.08 -7.34 -13.67
CA ASN A 108 -6.45 -7.62 -14.09
C ASN A 108 -7.51 -6.81 -13.32
N CYS A 109 -7.26 -6.49 -12.05
CA CYS A 109 -8.25 -5.92 -11.14
C CYS A 109 -7.97 -4.46 -10.75
N GLY A 110 -6.78 -3.94 -11.06
CA GLY A 110 -6.30 -2.65 -10.59
C GLY A 110 -5.75 -2.70 -9.17
N GLN A 111 -4.69 -1.93 -8.94
CA GLN A 111 -3.96 -1.87 -7.68
C GLN A 111 -4.79 -1.38 -6.50
N PHE A 112 -5.67 -0.38 -6.70
CA PHE A 112 -6.48 0.19 -5.62
C PHE A 112 -7.50 -0.81 -5.05
N ARG A 113 -8.08 -1.67 -5.90
CA ARG A 113 -9.01 -2.71 -5.45
C ARG A 113 -8.30 -3.78 -4.65
N VAL A 114 -7.13 -4.23 -5.13
CA VAL A 114 -6.31 -5.22 -4.43
C VAL A 114 -5.87 -4.68 -3.07
N LEU A 115 -5.48 -3.40 -3.00
CA LEU A 115 -5.14 -2.72 -1.75
C LEU A 115 -6.31 -2.74 -0.75
N ILE A 116 -7.50 -2.31 -1.16
CA ILE A 116 -8.68 -2.26 -0.28
C ILE A 116 -9.07 -3.66 0.20
N CYS A 117 -9.08 -4.64 -0.70
CA CYS A 117 -9.37 -6.03 -0.33
C CYS A 117 -8.33 -6.57 0.66
N GLY A 118 -7.05 -6.25 0.48
CA GLY A 118 -5.98 -6.61 1.40
C GLY A 118 -6.16 -6.00 2.79
N LEU A 119 -6.47 -4.70 2.86
CA LEU A 119 -6.75 -3.98 4.12
C LEU A 119 -7.90 -4.61 4.89
N ILE A 120 -9.00 -4.91 4.21
CA ILE A 120 -10.16 -5.54 4.82
C ILE A 120 -9.83 -6.96 5.29
N ALA A 121 -9.17 -7.77 4.44
CA ALA A 121 -8.81 -9.14 4.77
C ALA A 121 -7.87 -9.21 5.99
N GLU A 122 -6.85 -8.36 6.03
CA GLU A 122 -5.92 -8.31 7.16
C GLU A 122 -6.59 -7.80 8.42
N SER A 123 -7.45 -6.78 8.32
CA SER A 123 -8.23 -6.28 9.46
C SER A 123 -9.12 -7.38 10.07
N ILE A 124 -9.86 -8.11 9.23
CA ILE A 124 -10.71 -9.21 9.69
C ILE A 124 -9.87 -10.30 10.36
N ALA A 125 -8.72 -10.65 9.78
CA ALA A 125 -7.81 -11.63 10.36
C ALA A 125 -7.29 -11.18 11.74
N LEU A 126 -6.97 -9.89 11.92
CA LEU A 126 -6.58 -9.32 13.22
C LEU A 126 -7.71 -9.39 14.24
N PHE A 127 -8.95 -9.03 13.88
CA PHE A 127 -10.09 -9.16 14.80
C PHE A 127 -10.32 -10.61 15.23
N LEU A 128 -10.23 -11.56 14.31
CA LEU A 128 -10.33 -12.99 14.61
C LEU A 128 -9.17 -13.47 15.50
N PHE A 129 -7.98 -12.89 15.35
CA PHE A 129 -6.84 -13.16 16.23
C PHE A 129 -7.14 -12.76 17.68
N GLY A 130 -7.79 -11.61 17.89
CA GLY A 130 -8.23 -11.18 19.21
C GLY A 130 -9.21 -12.14 19.89
N LEU A 131 -9.96 -12.94 19.12
CA LEU A 131 -10.88 -13.95 19.64
C LEU A 131 -10.18 -15.26 20.03
N CYS A 132 -8.90 -15.46 19.67
CA CYS A 132 -8.16 -16.68 20.03
C CYS A 132 -8.00 -16.86 21.55
N GLU A 133 -8.09 -15.78 22.33
CA GLU A 133 -8.03 -15.82 23.80
C GLU A 133 -9.12 -16.71 24.42
N LEU A 134 -10.25 -16.89 23.74
CA LEU A 134 -11.38 -17.71 24.20
C LEU A 134 -11.08 -19.22 24.15
N LEU A 135 -10.01 -19.64 23.47
CA LEU A 135 -9.64 -21.05 23.35
C LEU A 135 -8.70 -21.48 24.47
N SER A 136 -9.17 -22.41 25.30
CA SER A 136 -8.37 -23.02 26.36
C SER A 136 -7.53 -24.21 25.89
N ASP A 137 -7.86 -24.81 24.75
CA ASP A 137 -7.15 -25.96 24.21
C ASP A 137 -5.91 -25.56 23.41
N ALA A 138 -4.76 -26.17 23.73
CA ALA A 138 -3.47 -25.88 23.13
C ALA A 138 -3.42 -26.16 21.61
N SER A 139 -4.04 -27.28 21.21
CA SER A 139 -4.04 -27.72 19.81
C SER A 139 -4.95 -26.83 18.95
N ALA A 140 -6.13 -26.47 19.48
CA ALA A 140 -7.05 -25.55 18.83
C ALA A 140 -6.46 -24.13 18.74
N PHE A 141 -5.84 -23.62 19.81
CA PHE A 141 -5.19 -22.30 19.83
C PHE A 141 -4.10 -22.19 18.76
N SER A 142 -3.13 -23.12 18.78
CA SER A 142 -2.00 -23.09 17.84
C SER A 142 -2.43 -23.26 16.37
N THR A 143 -3.42 -24.12 16.10
CA THR A 143 -3.96 -24.32 14.75
C THR A 143 -4.70 -23.07 14.27
N LEU A 144 -5.55 -22.48 15.11
CA LEU A 144 -6.27 -21.26 14.75
C LEU A 144 -5.31 -20.09 14.52
N CYS A 145 -4.33 -19.90 15.40
CA CYS A 145 -3.28 -18.88 15.21
C CYS A 145 -2.56 -19.06 13.88
N LEU A 146 -2.20 -20.30 13.51
CA LEU A 146 -1.56 -20.56 12.22
C LEU A 146 -2.46 -20.20 11.03
N VAL A 147 -3.73 -20.63 11.05
CA VAL A 147 -4.70 -20.33 9.98
C VAL A 147 -4.92 -18.82 9.83
N LEU A 148 -5.10 -18.13 10.95
CA LEU A 148 -5.28 -16.69 10.95
C LEU A 148 -4.02 -15.96 10.51
N ARG A 149 -2.83 -16.50 10.83
CA ARG A 149 -1.55 -15.91 10.41
C ARG A 149 -1.36 -16.01 8.91
N ILE A 150 -1.69 -17.15 8.32
CA ILE A 150 -1.70 -17.35 6.87
C ILE A 150 -2.74 -16.41 6.22
N THR A 151 -3.95 -16.32 6.79
CA THR A 151 -5.00 -15.43 6.26
C THR A 151 -4.59 -13.96 6.29
N SER A 152 -3.99 -13.51 7.40
CA SER A 152 -3.41 -12.17 7.53
C SER A 152 -2.27 -11.95 6.54
N ALA A 153 -1.40 -12.95 6.33
CA ALA A 153 -0.30 -12.87 5.37
C ALA A 153 -0.76 -12.75 3.91
N ILE A 154 -1.88 -13.38 3.54
CA ILE A 154 -2.49 -13.20 2.22
C ILE A 154 -2.94 -11.74 2.04
N GLY A 155 -3.56 -11.15 3.07
CA GLY A 155 -3.92 -9.73 3.09
C GLY A 155 -2.70 -8.81 2.99
N GLY A 156 -1.67 -9.09 3.77
CA GLY A 156 -0.39 -8.38 3.73
C GLY A 156 0.30 -8.45 2.37
N ALA A 157 0.34 -9.62 1.74
CA ALA A 157 0.90 -9.79 0.40
C ALA A 157 0.16 -8.94 -0.65
N ALA A 158 -1.17 -8.87 -0.54
CA ALA A 158 -1.98 -8.02 -1.41
C ALA A 158 -1.66 -6.54 -1.20
N LEU A 159 -1.52 -6.11 0.06
CA LEU A 159 -1.22 -4.73 0.42
C LEU A 159 0.16 -4.30 -0.06
N GLU A 160 1.20 -5.05 0.28
CA GLU A 160 2.58 -4.77 -0.10
C GLU A 160 2.74 -4.70 -1.62
N THR A 161 2.16 -5.66 -2.34
CA THR A 161 2.23 -5.66 -3.81
C THR A 161 1.47 -4.46 -4.40
N ALA A 162 0.32 -4.10 -3.83
CA ALA A 162 -0.48 -2.98 -4.32
C ALA A 162 0.13 -1.62 -4.01
N THR A 163 0.70 -1.40 -2.81
CA THR A 163 1.36 -0.13 -2.47
C THR A 163 2.59 0.10 -3.35
N PHE A 164 3.37 -0.94 -3.61
CA PHE A 164 4.50 -0.86 -4.54
C PHE A 164 4.04 -0.58 -5.98
N SER A 165 2.98 -1.25 -6.45
CA SER A 165 2.41 -0.98 -7.78
C SER A 165 1.93 0.46 -7.93
N ILE A 166 1.27 1.01 -6.91
CA ILE A 166 0.80 2.41 -6.92
C ILE A 166 1.99 3.37 -7.01
N ALA A 167 3.04 3.09 -6.24
CA ALA A 167 4.25 3.90 -6.29
C ALA A 167 4.91 3.86 -7.69
N LEU A 168 4.96 2.67 -8.31
CA LEU A 168 5.49 2.49 -9.66
C LEU A 168 4.70 3.26 -10.72
N GLU A 169 3.37 3.26 -10.64
CA GLU A 169 2.51 3.93 -11.63
C GLU A 169 2.52 5.47 -11.46
N GLU A 170 2.47 5.97 -10.23
CA GLU A 170 2.36 7.43 -9.98
C GLU A 170 3.72 8.15 -9.99
N PHE A 171 4.80 7.41 -9.73
CA PHE A 171 6.16 7.93 -9.53
C PHE A 171 7.22 7.19 -10.36
N PRO A 172 7.07 7.09 -11.69
CA PRO A 172 8.04 6.36 -12.52
C PRO A 172 9.46 6.94 -12.46
N ASP A 173 9.58 8.27 -12.39
CA ASP A 173 10.87 8.97 -12.40
C ASP A 173 11.55 9.00 -11.03
N ASP A 174 10.76 8.95 -9.95
CA ASP A 174 11.21 9.11 -8.56
C ASP A 174 11.00 7.83 -7.71
N LEU A 175 10.80 6.67 -8.36
CA LEU A 175 10.43 5.42 -7.71
C LEU A 175 11.38 5.04 -6.57
N ALA A 176 12.69 5.21 -6.78
CA ALA A 176 13.70 4.88 -5.79
C ALA A 176 13.57 5.73 -4.51
N VAL A 177 13.25 7.02 -4.66
CA VAL A 177 13.04 7.93 -3.52
C VAL A 177 11.74 7.56 -2.79
N VAL A 178 10.65 7.37 -3.53
CA VAL A 178 9.35 7.04 -2.94
C VAL A 178 9.38 5.69 -2.22
N THR A 179 9.94 4.66 -2.84
CA THR A 179 10.12 3.34 -2.21
C THR A 179 11.05 3.41 -1.02
N GLY A 180 12.14 4.20 -1.08
CA GLY A 180 13.02 4.43 0.08
C GLY A 180 12.31 5.07 1.27
N VAL A 181 11.44 6.07 1.02
CA VAL A 181 10.61 6.67 2.08
C VAL A 181 9.60 5.64 2.62
N MET A 182 8.92 4.90 1.74
CA MET A 182 7.98 3.85 2.16
C MET A 182 8.64 2.77 3.02
N GLU A 183 9.84 2.31 2.65
CA GLU A 183 10.62 1.33 3.42
C GLU A 183 11.12 1.89 4.75
N THR A 184 11.40 3.19 4.82
CA THR A 184 11.70 3.86 6.08
C THR A 184 10.53 3.71 7.05
N PHE A 185 9.29 3.99 6.58
CA PHE A 185 8.09 3.82 7.41
C PHE A 185 7.77 2.37 7.73
N THR A 186 8.05 1.43 6.81
CA THR A 186 8.02 -0.02 7.08
C THR A 186 8.94 -0.39 8.25
N GLY A 187 10.19 0.07 8.22
CA GLY A 187 11.16 -0.18 9.30
C GLY A 187 10.73 0.44 10.63
N VAL A 188 10.21 1.67 10.61
CA VAL A 188 9.66 2.33 11.82
C VAL A 188 8.46 1.55 12.37
N GLY A 189 7.57 1.04 11.51
CA GLY A 189 6.45 0.19 11.90
C GLY A 189 6.89 -1.09 12.60
N PHE A 190 7.87 -1.80 12.01
CA PHE A 190 8.48 -2.98 12.62
C PHE A 190 9.13 -2.69 13.98
N ALA A 191 9.86 -1.57 14.09
CA ALA A 191 10.53 -1.20 15.33
C ALA A 191 9.54 -0.82 16.44
N MET A 192 8.46 -0.11 16.10
CA MET A 192 7.44 0.33 17.05
C MET A 192 6.45 -0.77 17.45
N GLY A 193 6.24 -1.77 16.58
CA GLY A 193 5.26 -2.83 16.77
C GLY A 193 5.37 -3.55 18.12
N PRO A 194 6.54 -4.08 18.53
CA PRO A 194 6.68 -4.79 19.81
C PRO A 194 6.47 -3.87 21.02
N ALA A 195 6.93 -2.62 20.95
CA ALA A 195 6.73 -1.65 22.04
C ALA A 195 5.24 -1.35 22.25
N LEU A 196 4.51 -1.08 21.15
CA LEU A 196 3.06 -0.88 21.20
C LEU A 196 2.30 -2.14 21.62
N GLY A 197 2.73 -3.31 21.13
CA GLY A 197 2.14 -4.60 21.45
C GLY A 197 2.25 -4.96 22.92
N GLY A 198 3.44 -4.79 23.50
CA GLY A 198 3.66 -5.01 24.94
C GLY A 198 2.84 -4.05 25.81
N LEU A 199 2.77 -2.77 25.43
CA LEU A 199 1.99 -1.78 26.17
C LEU A 199 0.49 -2.07 26.13
N LEU A 200 -0.05 -2.39 24.95
CA LEU A 200 -1.46 -2.73 24.78
C LEU A 200 -1.81 -4.06 25.46
N TYR A 201 -0.90 -5.04 25.41
CA TYR A 201 -1.07 -6.31 26.11
C TYR A 201 -1.12 -6.09 27.64
N ALA A 202 -0.25 -5.26 28.19
CA ALA A 202 -0.26 -4.92 29.61
C ALA A 202 -1.54 -4.15 30.03
N ALA A 203 -2.11 -3.35 29.12
CA ALA A 203 -3.30 -2.55 29.41
C ALA A 203 -4.63 -3.33 29.34
N GLY A 204 -4.75 -4.28 28.41
CA GLY A 204 -6.04 -4.94 28.14
C GLY A 204 -5.97 -6.41 27.73
N GLY A 205 -4.83 -7.07 27.96
CA GLY A 205 -4.64 -8.49 27.69
C GLY A 205 -4.43 -8.81 26.21
N PHE A 206 -4.56 -10.10 25.88
CA PHE A 206 -4.25 -10.62 24.55
C PHE A 206 -5.10 -9.98 23.45
N LYS A 207 -6.39 -9.75 23.68
CA LYS A 207 -7.30 -9.15 22.68
C LYS A 207 -6.97 -7.70 22.28
N LEU A 208 -6.44 -6.88 23.18
CA LEU A 208 -6.40 -5.42 22.99
C LEU A 208 -5.46 -5.00 21.83
N PRO A 209 -4.21 -5.52 21.73
CA PRO A 209 -3.33 -5.23 20.60
C PRO A 209 -3.98 -5.47 19.24
N PHE A 210 -4.69 -6.60 19.09
CA PHE A 210 -5.30 -7.00 17.82
C PHE A 210 -6.50 -6.13 17.44
N ILE A 211 -7.37 -5.82 18.41
CA ILE A 211 -8.53 -4.96 18.19
C ILE A 211 -8.08 -3.55 17.81
N VAL A 212 -7.09 -3.00 18.52
CA VAL A 212 -6.58 -1.65 18.24
C VAL A 212 -5.96 -1.58 16.84
N MET A 213 -5.11 -2.53 16.47
CA MET A 213 -4.51 -2.56 15.13
C MET A 213 -5.53 -2.83 14.03
N GLY A 214 -6.48 -3.75 14.25
CA GLY A 214 -7.58 -4.01 13.32
C GLY A 214 -8.45 -2.77 13.07
N CYS A 215 -8.82 -2.04 14.14
CA CYS A 215 -9.51 -0.76 14.02
C CYS A 215 -8.68 0.29 13.28
N LEU A 216 -7.37 0.35 13.55
CA LEU A 216 -6.48 1.32 12.91
C LEU A 216 -6.37 1.04 11.40
N MET A 217 -6.24 -0.22 10.98
CA MET A 217 -6.24 -0.59 9.55
C MET A 217 -7.56 -0.22 8.86
N ILE A 218 -8.70 -0.52 9.48
CA ILE A 218 -10.00 -0.13 8.93
C ILE A 218 -10.11 1.40 8.84
N ALA A 219 -9.64 2.15 9.84
CA ALA A 219 -9.72 3.60 9.86
C ALA A 219 -8.89 4.28 8.76
N VAL A 220 -7.79 3.65 8.32
CA VAL A 220 -6.95 4.16 7.20
C VAL A 220 -7.62 3.95 5.84
N THR A 221 -8.50 2.94 5.71
CA THR A 221 -9.20 2.59 4.47
C THR A 221 -10.07 3.73 3.88
N PRO A 222 -10.99 4.37 4.62
CA PRO A 222 -11.82 5.46 4.08
C PRO A 222 -11.00 6.72 3.79
N ILE A 223 -9.92 6.97 4.52
CA ILE A 223 -9.02 8.11 4.28
C ILE A 223 -8.36 7.97 2.90
N PHE A 224 -7.92 6.76 2.55
CA PHE A 224 -7.39 6.46 1.23
C PHE A 224 -8.45 6.61 0.13
N PHE A 225 -9.68 6.15 0.38
CA PHE A 225 -10.79 6.28 -0.56
C PHE A 225 -11.18 7.74 -0.85
N LEU A 226 -11.18 8.62 0.15
CA LEU A 226 -11.51 10.04 -0.02
C LEU A 226 -10.48 10.80 -0.88
N THR A 227 -9.20 10.41 -0.81
CA THR A 227 -8.14 11.00 -1.64
C THR A 227 -8.18 10.51 -3.09
N LEU A 228 -8.64 9.28 -3.30
CA LEU A 228 -8.86 8.71 -4.64
C LEU A 228 -10.15 9.19 -5.30
N ALA A 229 -11.27 9.28 -4.56
CA ALA A 229 -12.55 9.72 -5.09
C ALA A 229 -12.51 11.16 -5.65
N LYS A 230 -11.62 11.99 -5.09
CA LYS A 230 -11.35 13.33 -5.60
C LYS A 230 -10.68 13.35 -6.98
N ASN A 231 -10.00 12.27 -7.38
CA ASN A 231 -9.11 12.26 -8.55
C ASN A 231 -9.42 11.17 -9.59
N GLN A 232 -10.27 10.18 -9.27
CA GLN A 232 -10.69 9.12 -10.20
C GLN A 232 -12.22 9.06 -10.38
N ALA A 233 -12.87 10.20 -10.65
CA ALA A 233 -14.28 10.23 -11.05
C ALA A 233 -14.58 9.51 -12.40
N GLY A 234 -13.59 8.91 -13.07
CA GLY A 234 -13.73 8.36 -14.42
C GLY A 234 -13.34 6.90 -14.68
N SER A 235 -12.50 6.25 -13.86
CA SER A 235 -11.68 5.14 -14.42
C SER A 235 -11.78 3.77 -13.75
N SER A 236 -12.41 3.63 -12.59
CA SER A 236 -12.28 2.38 -11.80
C SER A 236 -13.50 1.44 -11.80
N PHE A 237 -14.65 1.81 -12.38
CA PHE A 237 -15.87 0.98 -12.33
C PHE A 237 -16.41 0.48 -13.68
N GLY A 238 -15.79 0.85 -14.81
CA GLY A 238 -16.23 0.42 -16.15
C GLY A 238 -16.02 -1.07 -16.50
N PHE A 239 -15.55 -1.89 -15.55
CA PHE A 239 -15.17 -3.29 -15.81
C PHE A 239 -16.05 -4.34 -15.11
N LEU A 240 -16.98 -3.96 -14.23
CA LEU A 240 -17.91 -4.96 -13.66
C LEU A 240 -19.06 -5.32 -14.61
N ASP A 241 -19.33 -4.50 -15.63
CA ASP A 241 -20.38 -4.75 -16.63
C ASP A 241 -20.09 -5.91 -17.60
N PRO A 242 -18.86 -6.14 -18.12
CA PRO A 242 -18.67 -7.15 -19.17
C PRO A 242 -18.46 -8.59 -18.69
N ILE A 243 -18.05 -8.82 -17.43
CA ILE A 243 -17.52 -10.15 -16.99
C ILE A 243 -18.36 -10.81 -15.89
N LEU A 244 -19.07 -10.03 -15.08
CA LEU A 244 -19.83 -10.58 -13.96
C LEU A 244 -21.12 -11.28 -14.42
N GLY A 245 -21.67 -10.89 -15.58
CA GLY A 245 -22.79 -11.57 -16.25
C GLY A 245 -22.51 -13.05 -16.60
N PRO A 246 -21.45 -13.36 -17.37
CA PRO A 246 -21.17 -14.75 -17.74
C PRO A 246 -20.71 -15.62 -16.56
N HIS A 247 -20.04 -15.08 -15.54
CA HIS A 247 -19.49 -15.88 -14.44
C HIS A 247 -20.57 -16.34 -13.42
N LEU A 248 -21.57 -15.50 -13.15
CA LEU A 248 -22.71 -15.84 -12.27
C LEU A 248 -23.68 -16.86 -12.90
N GLN A 249 -23.78 -16.86 -14.24
CA GLN A 249 -24.61 -17.83 -14.97
C GLN A 249 -23.94 -19.20 -15.07
N LEU A 250 -22.63 -19.26 -15.33
CA LEU A 250 -21.91 -20.52 -15.54
C LEU A 250 -21.57 -21.28 -14.26
N VAL A 251 -21.30 -20.60 -13.15
CA VAL A 251 -20.82 -21.26 -11.91
C VAL A 251 -21.93 -21.50 -10.89
N PHE A 252 -22.91 -20.60 -10.79
CA PHE A 252 -23.95 -20.64 -9.75
C PHE A 252 -25.36 -20.99 -10.27
N GLY A 253 -25.54 -21.16 -11.59
CA GLY A 253 -26.82 -21.59 -12.20
C GLY A 253 -28.00 -20.63 -11.95
N MET A 254 -27.73 -19.38 -11.57
CA MET A 254 -28.76 -18.41 -11.21
C MET A 254 -29.49 -17.88 -12.43
N THR A 255 -30.81 -17.74 -12.32
CA THR A 255 -31.67 -17.19 -13.37
C THR A 255 -31.27 -15.75 -13.69
N VAL A 256 -31.33 -15.37 -14.98
CA VAL A 256 -30.97 -14.03 -15.50
C VAL A 256 -31.63 -12.88 -14.71
N THR A 257 -32.84 -13.12 -14.17
CA THR A 257 -33.60 -12.19 -13.35
C THR A 257 -33.01 -11.95 -11.95
N ALA A 258 -32.43 -12.96 -11.31
CA ALA A 258 -31.79 -12.82 -9.99
C ALA A 258 -30.47 -12.04 -10.10
N VAL A 259 -29.69 -12.31 -11.15
CA VAL A 259 -28.49 -11.54 -11.48
C VAL A 259 -28.87 -10.08 -11.76
N GLY A 260 -29.89 -9.84 -12.59
CA GLY A 260 -30.41 -8.50 -12.85
C GLY A 260 -30.87 -7.76 -11.57
N LEU A 261 -31.49 -8.45 -10.63
CA LEU A 261 -31.89 -7.88 -9.33
C LEU A 261 -30.70 -7.50 -8.46
N VAL A 262 -29.64 -8.31 -8.43
CA VAL A 262 -28.42 -7.99 -7.67
C VAL A 262 -27.74 -6.74 -8.23
N PHE A 263 -27.64 -6.62 -9.55
CA PHE A 263 -27.13 -5.40 -10.20
C PHE A 263 -28.04 -4.19 -9.96
N PHE A 264 -29.35 -4.39 -9.99
CA PHE A 264 -30.31 -3.31 -9.76
C PHE A 264 -30.26 -2.80 -8.32
N ILE A 265 -30.13 -3.70 -7.33
CA ILE A 265 -29.98 -3.35 -5.92
C ILE A 265 -28.64 -2.63 -5.68
N GLN A 266 -27.55 -3.12 -6.27
CA GLN A 266 -26.23 -2.50 -6.16
C GLN A 266 -26.22 -1.10 -6.79
N SER A 267 -26.69 -0.96 -8.03
CA SER A 267 -26.79 0.34 -8.73
C SER A 267 -27.79 1.28 -8.06
N GLY A 268 -28.90 0.75 -7.54
CA GLY A 268 -29.89 1.51 -6.78
C GLY A 268 -29.31 2.04 -5.46
N ALA A 269 -28.56 1.22 -4.73
CA ALA A 269 -27.87 1.65 -3.51
C ALA A 269 -26.85 2.76 -3.83
N TYR A 270 -26.06 2.62 -4.90
CA TYR A 270 -25.12 3.67 -5.33
C TYR A 270 -25.82 4.97 -5.74
N ALA A 271 -26.90 4.89 -6.52
CA ALA A 271 -27.64 6.06 -6.97
C ALA A 271 -28.21 6.88 -5.80
N VAL A 272 -28.55 6.21 -4.69
CA VAL A 272 -29.06 6.85 -3.49
C VAL A 272 -27.93 7.36 -2.59
N LEU A 273 -26.83 6.62 -2.45
CA LEU A 273 -25.69 7.04 -1.60
C LEU A 273 -24.88 8.20 -2.20
N THR A 274 -24.76 8.28 -3.53
CA THR A 274 -23.96 9.31 -4.21
C THR A 274 -24.37 10.75 -3.84
N PRO A 275 -25.66 11.14 -3.92
CA PRO A 275 -26.09 12.48 -3.50
C PRO A 275 -25.98 12.71 -2.00
N ILE A 276 -26.15 11.68 -1.16
CA ILE A 276 -26.04 11.79 0.31
C ILE A 276 -24.60 12.08 0.72
N ILE A 277 -23.65 11.32 0.16
CA ILE A 277 -22.21 11.52 0.39
C ILE A 277 -21.77 12.86 -0.22
N GLY A 278 -22.24 13.21 -1.41
CA GLY A 278 -21.94 14.51 -2.05
C GLY A 278 -22.40 15.69 -1.17
N TRP A 279 -23.63 15.64 -0.67
CA TRP A 279 -24.16 16.66 0.24
C TRP A 279 -23.43 16.72 1.59
N PHE A 280 -23.06 15.55 2.15
CA PHE A 280 -22.31 15.49 3.40
C PHE A 280 -20.89 16.07 3.24
N THR A 281 -20.24 15.80 2.11
CA THR A 281 -18.89 16.29 1.80
C THR A 281 -18.89 17.81 1.65
N ASP A 282 -19.93 18.36 1.02
CA ASP A 282 -20.10 19.81 0.82
C ASP A 282 -20.34 20.56 2.15
N LYS A 283 -20.96 19.90 3.14
CA LYS A 283 -21.25 20.51 4.45
C LYS A 283 -20.15 20.35 5.49
N THR A 284 -19.33 19.31 5.42
CA THR A 284 -18.34 19.00 6.47
C THR A 284 -16.93 19.48 6.15
N VAL A 285 -16.57 19.68 4.87
CA VAL A 285 -15.24 20.14 4.46
C VAL A 285 -15.37 21.41 3.62
N SER A 286 -15.65 22.53 4.29
CA SER A 286 -15.47 23.84 3.67
C SER A 286 -13.98 24.08 3.43
N VAL A 287 -13.59 24.15 2.16
CA VAL A 287 -12.23 24.43 1.68
C VAL A 287 -11.66 25.73 2.28
N GLY A 288 -12.53 26.65 2.75
CA GLY A 288 -12.13 27.87 3.44
C GLY A 288 -11.50 27.66 4.81
N SER A 289 -11.87 26.61 5.55
CA SER A 289 -11.38 26.40 6.92
C SER A 289 -9.93 25.89 6.97
N ILE A 290 -9.51 25.13 5.97
CA ILE A 290 -8.14 24.60 5.85
C ILE A 290 -7.17 25.72 5.43
N TRP A 291 -7.62 26.64 4.57
CA TRP A 291 -6.81 27.78 4.12
C TRP A 291 -6.51 28.77 5.27
N VAL A 292 -7.45 28.97 6.20
CA VAL A 292 -7.26 29.84 7.38
C VAL A 292 -6.34 29.21 8.44
N LEU A 293 -6.29 27.89 8.53
CA LEU A 293 -5.42 27.17 9.48
C LEU A 293 -3.96 27.13 9.02
N VAL A 294 -3.70 27.01 7.71
CA VAL A 294 -2.34 26.99 7.16
C VAL A 294 -1.71 28.39 7.19
N ASN A 295 -2.50 29.46 7.07
CA ASN A 295 -1.98 30.84 7.06
C ASN A 295 -1.74 31.43 8.47
N ASN A 296 -2.09 30.70 9.54
CA ASN A 296 -1.91 31.13 10.94
C ASN A 296 -0.71 30.47 11.65
N LEU A 297 0.14 29.76 10.91
CA LEU A 297 1.36 29.11 11.44
C LEU A 297 2.65 29.67 10.84
N HIS A 298 2.60 30.92 10.32
CA HIS A 298 3.78 31.71 9.98
C HIS A 298 4.28 32.54 11.17
#